data_AF-A0A401TFI4-F1
#
_entry.id   AF-A0A401TFI4-F1
#
_cell.length_a   1.000
_cell.length_b   1.000
_cell.length_c   1.000
_cell.angle_alpha   90.00
_cell.angle_beta   90.00
_cell.angle_gamma   90.00
#
_symmetry.space_group_name_H-M   'P 1'
#
loop_
_entity.id
_entity.type
_entity.pdbx_description
1 polymer ?
#
loop_
_entity_poly.entity_id
_entity_poly.type
_entity_poly.pdbx_seq_one_letter_code
_entity_poly.pdbx_strand_id
1 'polypeptide(L)'
;DLLKHTPTQHPDYPLLQDALRISQNFLSSINEEISDRHAHMTLAKGENRQLVRDGFIVEVSEGSRKLRHVFLFTDLLLCGKLKKQAVG
;
A
#
# COMPACT_ATOMS: atom_id res chain seq x y z
N ASP A 1 -10.57 18.46 10.47
CA ASP A 1 -11.40 19.67 10.26
C ASP A 1 -11.55 20.57 11.47
N LEU A 2 -11.45 20.06 12.70
CA LEU A 2 -11.69 20.86 13.92
C LEU A 2 -10.80 22.11 14.05
N LEU A 3 -9.48 21.99 13.85
CA LEU A 3 -8.55 23.14 13.88
C LEU A 3 -8.85 24.22 12.82
N LYS A 4 -9.56 23.89 11.73
CA LYS A 4 -9.97 24.90 10.73
C LYS A 4 -11.01 25.87 11.29
N HIS A 5 -11.70 25.48 12.35
CA HIS A 5 -12.75 26.26 13.01
C HIS A 5 -12.36 26.71 14.42
N THR A 6 -11.12 26.46 14.85
CA THR A 6 -10.60 26.89 16.16
C THR A 6 -9.60 28.03 15.93
N PRO A 7 -9.87 29.26 16.38
CA PRO A 7 -8.91 30.36 16.30
C PRO A 7 -7.64 30.07 17.09
N THR A 8 -6.50 30.62 16.67
CA THR A 8 -5.20 30.40 17.34
C THR A 8 -5.13 30.96 18.76
N GLN A 9 -5.96 31.93 19.11
CA GLN A 9 -6.08 32.49 20.45
C GLN A 9 -7.00 31.67 21.38
N HIS A 10 -7.66 30.63 20.86
CA HIS A 10 -8.55 29.80 21.66
C HIS A 10 -7.76 28.93 22.65
N PRO A 11 -8.20 28.79 23.91
CA PRO A 11 -7.47 28.01 24.92
C PRO A 11 -7.24 26.54 24.51
N ASP A 12 -8.17 25.96 23.74
CA ASP A 12 -8.06 24.57 23.28
C ASP A 12 -7.19 24.40 22.02
N TYR A 13 -6.83 25.48 21.33
CA TYR A 13 -6.02 25.40 20.11
C TYR A 13 -4.72 24.60 20.29
N PRO A 14 -3.87 24.85 21.32
CA PRO A 14 -2.66 24.05 21.55
C PRO A 14 -2.96 22.57 21.83
N LEU A 15 -4.02 22.27 22.61
CA LEU A 15 -4.40 20.88 22.92
C LEU A 15 -4.87 20.13 21.67
N LEU A 16 -5.63 20.79 20.80
CA LEU A 16 -6.08 20.22 19.53
C LEU A 16 -4.92 20.00 18.56
N GLN A 17 -3.93 20.88 18.56
CA GLN A 17 -2.71 20.73 17.77
C GLN A 17 -1.89 19.53 18.25
N ASP A 18 -1.76 19.34 19.57
CA ASP A 18 -1.10 18.18 20.15
C ASP A 18 -1.85 16.87 19.87
N ALA A 19 -3.17 16.86 20.06
CA ALA A 19 -3.99 15.69 19.76
C ALA A 19 -3.89 15.28 18.28
N LEU A 20 -3.87 16.26 17.37
CA LEU A 20 -3.68 16.00 15.94
C LEU A 20 -2.29 15.42 15.67
N ARG A 21 -1.23 16.01 16.23
CA ARG A 21 0.15 15.54 16.07
C ARG A 21 0.32 14.10 16.54
N ILE A 22 -0.18 13.78 17.73
CA ILE A 22 -0.13 12.42 18.29
C ILE A 22 -0.85 11.45 17.37
N SER A 23 -2.05 11.81 16.91
CA SER A 23 -2.87 10.96 16.04
C SER A 23 -2.20 10.74 14.67
N GLN A 24 -1.63 11.78 14.07
CA GLN A 24 -0.91 11.69 12.80
C GLN A 24 0.34 10.82 12.90
N ASN A 25 1.13 10.99 13.95
CA ASN A 25 2.33 10.18 14.19
C ASN A 25 1.97 8.71 14.36
N PHE A 26 0.92 8.41 15.15
CA PHE A 26 0.43 7.05 15.34
C PHE A 26 -0.03 6.42 14.01
N LEU A 27 -0.87 7.13 13.26
CA LEU A 27 -1.36 6.65 11.96
C LEU A 27 -0.23 6.49 10.93
N SER A 28 0.80 7.36 10.94
CA SER A 28 1.99 7.20 10.09
C SER A 28 2.75 5.94 10.45
N SER A 29 3.01 5.70 11.74
CA SER A 29 3.72 4.51 12.20
C SER A 29 3.01 3.21 11.82
N ILE A 30 1.66 3.20 11.87
CA ILE A 30 0.86 2.06 11.41
C ILE A 30 0.97 1.90 9.89
N ASN A 31 0.88 2.99 9.13
CA ASN A 31 0.98 2.92 7.67
C ASN A 31 2.37 2.43 7.22
N GLU A 32 3.42 2.86 7.89
CA GLU A 32 4.79 2.38 7.68
C GLU A 32 4.88 0.88 8.00
N GLU A 33 4.35 0.44 9.13
CA GLU A 33 4.36 -0.98 9.52
C GLU A 33 3.53 -1.88 8.58
N ILE A 34 2.37 -1.41 8.09
CA ILE A 34 1.55 -2.12 7.11
C ILE A 34 2.26 -2.16 5.76
N SER A 35 2.85 -1.05 5.32
CA SER A 35 3.63 -0.98 4.09
C SER A 35 4.82 -1.93 4.14
N ASP A 36 5.55 -1.97 5.25
CA ASP A 36 6.66 -2.91 5.46
C ASP A 36 6.18 -4.37 5.42
N ARG A 37 5.06 -4.68 6.08
CA ARG A 37 4.49 -6.04 6.03
C ARG A 37 3.99 -6.46 4.64
N HIS A 38 3.43 -5.52 3.87
CA HIS A 38 2.96 -5.79 2.50
C HIS A 38 4.12 -5.84 1.49
N ALA A 39 5.19 -5.07 1.72
CA ALA A 39 6.39 -5.05 0.89
C ALA A 39 7.25 -6.31 1.14
N HIS A 40 7.41 -6.73 2.39
CA HIS A 40 8.24 -7.89 2.75
C HIS A 40 7.51 -9.22 2.54
N MET A 41 7.41 -9.65 1.29
CA MET A 41 7.24 -11.07 0.99
C MET A 41 8.59 -11.77 1.10
N THR A 42 8.94 -12.24 2.29
CA THR A 42 10.16 -13.04 2.49
C THR A 42 10.01 -14.39 1.78
N LEU A 43 10.45 -14.47 0.53
CA LEU A 43 10.73 -15.74 -0.14
C LEU A 43 11.87 -16.43 0.61
N ALA A 44 11.82 -17.76 0.67
CA ALA A 44 12.65 -18.63 1.51
C ALA A 44 14.18 -18.60 1.25
N LYS A 45 14.75 -17.53 0.68
CA LYS A 45 16.13 -17.46 0.22
C LYS A 45 16.87 -16.14 0.50
N GLY A 46 16.52 -15.41 1.55
CA GLY A 46 17.36 -14.32 2.08
C GLY A 46 17.55 -13.10 1.18
N GLU A 47 16.95 -13.06 -0.01
CA GLU A 47 16.88 -11.87 -0.84
C GLU A 47 15.78 -10.95 -0.30
N ASN A 48 16.15 -9.71 0.03
CA ASN A 48 15.22 -8.70 0.52
C ASN A 48 14.36 -8.18 -0.65
N ARG A 49 13.40 -8.99 -1.08
CA ARG A 49 12.52 -8.70 -2.21
C ARG A 49 11.31 -7.92 -1.73
N GLN A 50 11.19 -6.68 -2.19
CA GLN A 50 10.10 -5.78 -1.82
C GLN A 50 9.13 -5.60 -3.00
N LEU A 51 7.84 -5.84 -2.76
CA LEU A 51 6.78 -5.54 -3.75
C LEU A 51 6.58 -4.03 -3.82
N VAL A 52 6.82 -3.44 -4.98
CA VAL A 52 6.64 -2.00 -5.23
C VAL A 52 5.19 -1.70 -5.61
N ARG A 53 4.61 -2.54 -6.48
CA ARG A 53 3.22 -2.41 -6.95
C ARG A 53 2.75 -3.71 -7.58
N ASP A 54 1.48 -4.03 -7.44
CA ASP A 54 0.81 -5.03 -8.25
C ASP A 54 -0.44 -4.46 -8.93
N GLY A 55 -0.93 -5.18 -9.95
CA GLY A 55 -2.16 -4.80 -10.61
C GLY A 55 -2.48 -5.64 -11.84
N PHE A 56 -3.69 -5.46 -12.37
CA PHE A 56 -4.12 -6.14 -13.58
C PHE A 56 -3.78 -5.33 -14.83
N ILE A 57 -3.24 -6.01 -15.83
CA ILE A 57 -2.99 -5.44 -17.17
C ILE A 57 -3.59 -6.34 -18.25
N VAL A 58 -3.85 -5.75 -19.42
CA VAL A 58 -4.26 -6.49 -20.61
C VAL A 58 -3.08 -6.64 -21.54
N GLU A 59 -2.56 -7.87 -21.65
CA GLU A 59 -1.56 -8.25 -22.63
C GLU A 59 -2.22 -8.41 -24.01
N VAL A 60 -1.71 -7.71 -25.02
CA VAL A 60 -2.15 -7.89 -26.41
C VAL A 60 -1.06 -8.67 -27.15
N SER A 61 -1.34 -9.92 -27.51
CA SER A 61 -0.43 -10.78 -28.28
C SER A 61 -1.19 -11.47 -29.41
N GLU A 62 -0.66 -11.37 -30.64
CA GLU A 62 -1.19 -12.06 -31.84
C GLU A 62 -2.71 -11.92 -32.02
N GLY A 63 -3.24 -10.70 -31.85
CA GLY A 63 -4.68 -10.42 -31.99
C GLY A 63 -5.54 -10.84 -30.79
N SER A 64 -4.96 -11.45 -29.76
CA SER A 64 -5.65 -11.85 -28.52
C SER A 64 -5.40 -10.88 -27.37
N ARG A 65 -6.40 -10.69 -26.50
CA ARG A 65 -6.29 -9.91 -25.25
C ARG A 65 -6.36 -10.85 -24.05
N LYS A 66 -5.34 -10.82 -23.19
CA LYS A 66 -5.23 -11.68 -22.00
C LYS A 66 -5.11 -10.82 -20.74
N LEU A 67 -6.01 -11.01 -19.79
CA LEU A 67 -5.90 -10.37 -18.47
C LEU A 67 -4.78 -11.05 -17.66
N ARG A 68 -3.82 -10.27 -17.19
CA ARG A 68 -2.67 -10.73 -16.40
C ARG A 68 -2.62 -9.96 -15.09
N HIS A 69 -2.27 -10.65 -14.01
CA HIS A 69 -1.92 -10.00 -12.74
C HIS A 69 -0.40 -9.87 -12.70
N VAL A 70 0.10 -8.64 -12.65
CA VAL A 70 1.54 -8.36 -12.67
C VAL A 70 1.96 -7.84 -11.30
N PHE A 71 3.12 -8.29 -10.84
CA PHE A 71 3.74 -7.90 -9.59
C PHE A 71 5.13 -7.33 -9.90
N LEU A 72 5.33 -6.06 -9.59
CA LEU A 72 6.60 -5.37 -9.71
C LEU A 72 7.31 -5.39 -8.37
N PHE A 73 8.44 -6.09 -8.31
CA PHE A 73 9.37 -6.06 -7.20
C PHE A 73 10.56 -5.15 -7.50
N THR A 74 11.37 -4.85 -6.50
CA THR A 74 12.60 -4.04 -6.63
C THR A 74 13.62 -4.62 -7.60
N ASP A 75 13.60 -5.93 -7.83
CA ASP A 75 14.60 -6.68 -8.60
C ASP A 75 13.98 -7.62 -9.67
N LEU A 76 12.65 -7.75 -9.72
CA LEU A 76 11.96 -8.73 -10.55
C LEU A 76 10.57 -8.24 -10.98
N LEU A 77 10.14 -8.65 -12.18
CA LEU A 77 8.76 -8.49 -12.65
C LEU A 77 8.11 -9.85 -12.86
N LEU A 78 7.05 -10.16 -12.10
CA LEU A 78 6.29 -11.41 -12.21
C LEU A 78 4.97 -11.19 -12.94
N CYS A 79 4.59 -12.15 -13.79
CA CYS A 79 3.32 -12.15 -14.52
C CYS A 79 2.53 -13.43 -14.23
N GLY A 80 1.41 -13.29 -13.54
CA GLY A 80 0.49 -14.36 -13.20
C GLY A 80 -0.70 -14.42 -14.16
N LYS A 81 -1.14 -15.65 -14.46
CA LYS A 81 -2.46 -15.91 -15.07
C LYS A 81 -3.43 -16.29 -13.97
N LEU A 82 -4.51 -15.53 -13.82
CA LEU A 82 -5.57 -15.90 -12.89
C LEU A 82 -6.21 -17.22 -13.34
N LYS A 83 -6.16 -18.24 -12.48
CA LYS A 83 -6.94 -19.46 -12.68
C LYS A 83 -8.33 -19.23 -12.08
N LYS A 84 -9.39 -19.52 -12.84
CA LYS A 84 -10.74 -19.58 -12.26
C LYS A 84 -10.74 -20.69 -11.22
N GLN A 85 -11.07 -20.38 -9.99
CA GLN A 85 -11.27 -21.38 -8.95
C GLN A 85 -12.50 -22.20 -9.35
N ALA A 86 -12.30 -23.46 -9.73
CA ALA A 86 -13.41 -24.37 -9.96
C ALA A 86 -13.96 -24.74 -8.59
N VAL A 87 -15.11 -24.17 -8.22
CA VAL A 87 -15.88 -24.68 -7.09
C VAL A 87 -16.55 -25.96 -7.61
N GLY A 88 -16.05 -27.10 -7.14
CA GLY A 88 -16.63 -28.43 -7.37
C GLY A 88 -17.63 -28.77 -6.27
#